data_AF-A0A6N7L1K0-F1
#
_entry.id   AF-A0A6N7L1K0-F1
#
_cell.length_a   1.000
_cell.length_b   1.000
_cell.length_c   1.000
_cell.angle_alpha   90.00
_cell.angle_beta   90.00
_cell.angle_gamma   90.00
#
_symmetry.space_group_name_H-M   'P 1'
#
loop_
_entity.id
_entity.type
_entity.pdbx_description
1 polymer ?
#
loop_
_entity_poly.entity_id
_entity_poly.type
_entity_poly.pdbx_seq_one_letter_code
_entity_poly.pdbx_strand_id
1 'polypeptide(L)'
;MTSTQPLPRGISALIPDARAKATPGEKAAAQLLHLRTATVPVPVLAAAAELIAPQLEDPDPATRDAAGAVHARLLAAIEDAAPDR
;
A
#
# COMPACT_ATOMS: atom_id res chain seq x y z
N MET A 1 -22.87 48.72 2.62
CA MET A 1 -23.54 47.47 2.23
C MET A 1 -22.92 46.36 3.06
N THR A 2 -23.60 45.92 4.10
CA THR A 2 -23.03 45.04 5.14
C THR A 2 -23.46 43.60 4.86
N SER A 3 -22.52 42.75 4.43
CA SER A 3 -22.76 41.34 4.15
C SER A 3 -23.03 40.57 5.44
N THR A 4 -24.26 40.07 5.62
CA THR A 4 -24.63 39.14 6.68
C THR A 4 -24.20 37.72 6.32
N GLN A 5 -23.09 37.26 6.88
CA GLN A 5 -22.75 35.83 6.87
C GLN A 5 -23.77 35.07 7.73
N PRO A 6 -24.36 33.96 7.26
CA PRO A 6 -25.29 33.17 8.06
C PRO A 6 -24.51 32.40 9.15
N LEU A 7 -24.86 32.64 10.42
CA LEU A 7 -24.38 31.85 11.55
C LEU A 7 -24.98 30.43 11.49
N PRO A 8 -24.19 29.37 11.72
CA PRO A 8 -24.71 28.01 11.80
C PRO A 8 -25.63 27.88 13.03
N ARG A 9 -26.89 27.46 12.83
CA ARG A 9 -27.87 27.19 13.89
C ARG A 9 -28.08 25.69 14.07
N GLY A 10 -28.14 25.25 15.32
CA GLY A 10 -28.53 23.89 15.72
C GLY A 10 -27.51 23.20 16.62
N ILE A 11 -27.88 22.02 17.15
CA ILE A 11 -27.03 21.12 17.96
C ILE A 11 -25.65 20.83 17.33
N SER A 12 -25.53 20.94 16.00
CA SER A 12 -24.24 20.88 15.29
C SER A 12 -23.24 21.98 15.66
N ALA A 13 -23.69 23.10 16.26
CA ALA A 13 -22.82 24.16 16.77
C ALA A 13 -22.20 23.82 18.15
N LEU A 14 -22.71 22.78 18.83
CA LEU A 14 -22.26 22.31 20.14
C LEU A 14 -21.40 21.04 20.05
N ILE A 15 -21.04 20.60 18.85
CA ILE A 15 -20.10 19.51 18.62
C ILE A 15 -18.73 20.18 18.37
N PRO A 16 -17.91 20.44 19.42
CA PRO A 16 -16.49 20.63 19.18
C PRO A 16 -16.01 19.37 18.46
N ASP A 17 -15.34 19.54 17.34
CA ASP A 17 -15.03 18.51 16.35
C ASP A 17 -16.16 18.17 15.37
N ALA A 18 -16.63 19.20 14.66
CA ALA A 18 -16.75 19.03 13.21
C ALA A 18 -15.34 18.72 12.67
N ARG A 19 -14.91 17.45 12.78
CA ARG A 19 -13.62 16.93 12.32
C ARG A 19 -13.26 17.66 11.04
N ALA A 20 -12.27 18.57 11.12
CA ALA A 20 -11.89 19.40 10.00
C ALA A 20 -11.69 18.47 8.80
N LYS A 21 -12.39 18.74 7.69
CA LYS A 21 -12.25 17.90 6.50
C LYS A 21 -10.77 17.82 6.17
N ALA A 22 -10.24 16.60 6.13
CA ALA A 22 -8.82 16.37 5.86
C ALA A 22 -8.41 17.18 4.63
N THR A 23 -7.33 17.96 4.79
CA THR A 23 -6.78 18.74 3.69
C THR A 23 -6.38 17.80 2.54
N PRO A 24 -6.30 18.29 1.29
CA PRO A 24 -5.77 17.49 0.19
C PRO A 24 -4.40 16.87 0.50
N GLY A 25 -3.53 17.59 1.22
CA GLY A 25 -2.22 17.10 1.65
C GLY A 25 -2.30 15.95 2.65
N GLU A 26 -3.18 16.03 3.65
CA GLU A 26 -3.39 14.94 4.63
C GLU A 26 -3.96 13.68 3.96
N LYS A 27 -4.88 13.85 3.00
CA LYS A 27 -5.39 12.72 2.20
C LYS A 27 -4.28 12.08 1.38
N ALA A 28 -3.45 12.89 0.72
CA ALA A 28 -2.32 12.38 -0.05
C ALA A 28 -1.33 11.63 0.87
N ALA A 29 -0.99 12.18 2.03
CA ALA A 29 -0.12 11.54 3.00
C ALA A 29 -0.69 10.20 3.50
N ALA A 30 -2.00 10.13 3.79
CA ALA A 30 -2.65 8.89 4.19
C ALA A 30 -2.65 7.83 3.08
N GLN A 31 -2.86 8.23 1.82
CA GLN A 31 -2.77 7.33 0.68
C GLN A 31 -1.34 6.81 0.46
N LEU A 32 -0.35 7.69 0.55
CA LEU A 32 1.06 7.30 0.46
C LEU A 32 1.46 6.36 1.61
N LEU A 33 0.99 6.63 2.83
CA LEU A 33 1.18 5.75 3.97
C LEU A 33 0.55 4.37 3.71
N HIS A 34 -0.70 4.35 3.23
CA HIS A 34 -1.40 3.10 2.93
C HIS A 34 -0.65 2.29 1.86
N LEU A 35 -0.17 2.93 0.79
CA LEU A 35 0.64 2.28 -0.24
C LEU A 35 1.96 1.75 0.31
N ARG A 36 2.64 2.51 1.18
CA ARG A 36 3.90 2.08 1.82
C ARG A 36 3.71 0.84 2.69
N THR A 37 2.56 0.70 3.33
CA THR A 37 2.25 -0.40 4.25
C THR A 37 1.37 -1.48 3.62
N ALA A 38 1.06 -1.37 2.32
CA ALA A 38 0.22 -2.33 1.64
C ALA A 38 0.96 -3.67 1.56
N THR A 39 0.39 -4.70 2.16
CA THR A 39 0.92 -6.06 2.07
C THR A 39 0.46 -6.68 0.77
N VAL A 40 1.38 -7.32 0.05
CA VAL A 40 1.04 -8.13 -1.12
C VAL A 40 0.49 -9.46 -0.59
N PRO A 41 -0.70 -9.92 -1.03
CA PRO A 41 -1.23 -11.20 -0.58
C PRO A 41 -0.29 -12.35 -0.94
N VAL A 42 -0.09 -13.29 -0.02
CA VAL A 42 0.77 -14.48 -0.23
C VAL A 42 0.44 -15.24 -1.52
N PRO A 43 -0.83 -15.47 -1.91
CA PRO A 43 -1.13 -16.12 -3.19
C PRO A 43 -0.61 -15.38 -4.42
N VAL A 44 -0.51 -14.04 -4.36
CA VAL A 44 0.04 -13.23 -5.45
C VAL A 44 1.56 -13.37 -5.51
N LEU A 45 2.23 -13.39 -4.36
CA LEU A 45 3.68 -13.63 -4.28
C LEU A 45 4.03 -15.03 -4.79
N ALA A 46 3.25 -16.05 -4.39
CA ALA A 46 3.42 -17.43 -4.85
C ALA A 46 3.22 -17.54 -6.36
N ALA A 47 2.17 -16.92 -6.91
CA ALA A 47 1.95 -16.89 -8.36
C ALA A 47 3.11 -16.21 -9.12
N ALA A 48 3.70 -15.15 -8.56
CA ALA A 48 4.87 -14.49 -9.15
C ALA A 48 6.12 -15.39 -9.10
N ALA A 49 6.30 -16.18 -8.04
CA ALA A 49 7.40 -17.14 -7.92
C ALA A 49 7.29 -18.25 -8.99
N GLU A 50 6.08 -18.80 -9.19
CA GLU A 50 5.81 -19.77 -10.26
C GLU A 50 6.03 -19.16 -11.65
N LEU A 51 5.65 -17.90 -11.86
CA LEU A 51 5.82 -17.22 -13.15
C LEU A 51 7.29 -17.02 -13.54
N ILE A 52 8.18 -16.83 -12.56
CA ILE A 52 9.61 -16.57 -12.82
C ILE A 52 10.46 -17.85 -12.82
N ALA A 53 9.92 -18.97 -12.35
CA ALA A 53 10.65 -20.24 -12.25
C ALA A 53 11.27 -20.70 -13.59
N PRO A 54 10.62 -20.57 -14.77
CA PRO A 54 11.23 -20.97 -16.04
C PRO A 54 12.52 -20.18 -16.40
N GLN A 55 12.67 -18.96 -15.90
CA GLN A 55 13.79 -18.06 -16.19
C GLN A 55 15.03 -18.40 -15.37
N LEU A 56 14.91 -19.31 -14.39
CA LEU A 56 16.04 -19.85 -13.65
C LEU A 56 16.93 -20.75 -14.49
N GLU A 57 16.46 -21.21 -15.65
CA GLU A 57 17.24 -21.97 -16.63
C GLU A 57 17.51 -21.18 -17.92
N ASP A 58 17.31 -19.86 -17.90
CA ASP A 58 17.54 -19.02 -19.07
C ASP A 58 19.00 -19.18 -19.58
N PRO A 59 19.23 -19.32 -20.90
CA PRO A 59 20.58 -19.43 -21.46
C PRO A 59 21.44 -18.20 -21.18
N ASP A 60 20.84 -17.01 -21.08
CA ASP A 60 21.54 -15.77 -20.74
C ASP A 60 21.88 -15.74 -19.25
N PRO A 61 23.18 -15.67 -18.88
CA PRO A 61 23.58 -15.69 -17.48
C PRO A 61 23.06 -14.49 -16.68
N ALA A 62 22.95 -13.31 -17.30
CA ALA A 62 22.45 -12.13 -16.60
C ALA A 62 20.96 -12.27 -16.25
N THR A 63 20.16 -12.82 -17.18
CA THR A 63 18.75 -13.13 -16.96
C THR A 63 18.57 -14.19 -15.88
N ARG A 64 19.40 -15.24 -15.89
CA ARG A 64 19.37 -16.29 -14.85
C ARG A 64 19.67 -15.75 -13.46
N ASP A 65 20.72 -14.94 -13.34
CA ASP A 65 21.12 -14.34 -12.05
C ASP A 65 20.03 -13.40 -11.52
N ALA A 66 19.46 -12.59 -12.40
CA ALA A 66 18.34 -11.71 -12.05
C ALA A 66 17.10 -12.50 -11.62
N ALA A 67 16.74 -13.56 -12.36
CA ALA A 67 15.63 -14.43 -12.02
C ALA A 67 15.85 -15.12 -10.67
N GLY A 68 17.06 -15.62 -10.40
CA GLY A 68 17.43 -16.23 -9.13
C GLY A 68 17.29 -15.27 -7.96
N ALA A 69 17.76 -14.03 -8.09
CA ALA A 69 17.63 -13.01 -7.07
C ALA A 69 16.17 -12.65 -6.77
N VAL A 70 15.34 -12.51 -7.81
CA VAL A 70 13.92 -12.21 -7.66
C VAL A 70 13.16 -13.40 -7.05
N HIS A 71 13.41 -14.61 -7.53
CA HIS A 71 12.79 -15.83 -7.01
C HIS A 71 13.10 -16.03 -5.52
N ALA A 72 14.37 -15.88 -5.12
CA ALA A 72 14.76 -15.95 -3.71
C ALA A 72 14.07 -14.87 -2.84
N ARG A 73 13.94 -13.65 -3.37
CA ARG A 73 13.23 -12.56 -2.68
C ARG A 73 11.74 -12.85 -2.51
N LEU A 74 11.10 -13.44 -3.51
CA LEU A 74 9.68 -13.83 -3.45
C LEU A 74 9.45 -14.92 -2.40
N LEU A 75 10.30 -15.94 -2.36
CA LEU A 75 10.23 -17.00 -1.34
C LEU A 75 10.42 -16.45 0.07
N ALA A 76 11.41 -15.59 0.29
CA ALA A 76 11.62 -14.94 1.59
C ALA A 76 10.40 -14.09 2.02
N ALA A 77 9.77 -13.38 1.08
CA ALA A 77 8.57 -12.59 1.37
C ALA A 77 7.34 -13.46 1.70
N ILE A 78 7.24 -14.66 1.11
CA ILE A 78 6.21 -15.64 1.44
C ILE A 78 6.44 -16.21 2.84
N GLU A 79 7.69 -16.55 3.18
CA GLU A 79 8.07 -17.05 4.51
C GLU A 79 7.81 -16.03 5.62
N ASP A 80 8.15 -14.76 5.41
CA ASP A 80 7.92 -13.66 6.36
C ASP A 80 6.42 -13.38 6.59
N ALA A 81 5.58 -13.66 5.58
CA ALA A 81 4.13 -13.49 5.67
C ALA A 81 3.41 -14.66 6.37
N ALA A 82 4.11 -15.75 6.71
CA ALA A 82 3.54 -16.87 7.45
C ALA A 82 3.30 -16.46 8.92
N PRO A 83 2.06 -16.52 9.43
CA PRO A 83 1.68 -15.94 10.73
C PRO A 83 2.19 -16.70 11.97
N ASP A 84 2.95 -17.79 11.84
CA ASP A 84 3.31 -18.72 12.92
C ASP A 84 4.82 -18.81 13.20
N ARG A 85 5.49 -17.68 13.42
CA ARG A 85 6.83 -17.67 14.01
C ARG A 85 6.96 -16.72 15.19
#